data_AF-A0A0M9EIP8-F1
#
_entry.id   AF-A0A0M9EIP8-F1
#
_cell.length_a   1.000
_cell.length_b   1.000
_cell.length_c   1.000
_cell.angle_alpha   90.00
_cell.angle_beta   90.00
_cell.angle_gamma   90.00
#
_symmetry.space_group_name_H-M   'P 1'
#
loop_
_entity.id
_entity.type
_entity.pdbx_description
1 polymer ?
#
loop_
_entity_poly.entity_id
_entity_poly.type
_entity_poly.pdbx_seq_one_letter_code
_entity_poly.pdbx_strand_id
1 'polypeptide(L)'
;MSKARFGVWVVLLSVVTGAAGAEEELGTIAELEIWWHQRLAEARSEDGAMLAAFTTDGCSGGMSSVWRAIAQTFPDFRDTQGETPPWESCCVEHDVAYHIGGADVSPKAGYFARLSADETLRQCVQEVAQSEGAALQLLYGQSQETIETAFEFISNRMFDAVRVGGAPCSGLPWRWGYGWPQCW
;
A
#
# COMPACT_ATOMS: atom_id res chain seq x y z
N MET A 1 -68.66 -28.40 -41.59
CA MET A 1 -67.80 -27.83 -40.55
C MET A 1 -66.59 -28.74 -40.36
N SER A 2 -65.41 -28.34 -40.84
CA SER A 2 -64.12 -28.85 -40.37
C SER A 2 -63.04 -27.86 -40.82
N LYS A 3 -62.42 -27.17 -39.86
CA LYS A 3 -61.32 -26.21 -40.10
C LYS A 3 -60.00 -26.96 -39.82
N ALA A 4 -59.11 -27.02 -40.81
CA ALA A 4 -57.75 -27.50 -40.62
C ALA A 4 -56.96 -26.50 -39.75
N ARG A 5 -56.28 -26.99 -38.72
CA ARG A 5 -55.39 -26.23 -37.84
C ARG A 5 -53.95 -26.37 -38.33
N PHE A 6 -53.32 -25.26 -38.72
CA PHE A 6 -51.87 -25.18 -38.90
C PHE A 6 -51.21 -25.10 -37.51
N GLY A 7 -50.31 -26.05 -37.23
CA GLY A 7 -49.46 -26.02 -36.04
C GLY A 7 -48.22 -25.17 -36.29
N VAL A 8 -48.02 -24.13 -35.50
CA VAL A 8 -46.75 -23.39 -35.42
C VAL A 8 -45.98 -23.98 -34.25
N TRP A 9 -44.83 -24.59 -34.53
CA TRP A 9 -43.86 -25.01 -33.52
C TRP A 9 -42.96 -23.83 -33.18
N VAL A 10 -43.06 -23.30 -31.97
CA VAL A 10 -42.12 -22.32 -31.43
C VAL A 10 -40.97 -23.09 -30.78
N VAL A 11 -39.78 -23.00 -31.36
CA VAL A 11 -38.54 -23.49 -30.74
C VAL A 11 -37.99 -22.37 -29.86
N LEU A 12 -38.06 -22.56 -28.54
CA LEU A 12 -37.41 -21.69 -27.55
C LEU A 12 -35.91 -22.03 -27.48
N LEU A 13 -35.07 -21.22 -28.11
CA LEU A 13 -33.62 -21.24 -27.86
C LEU A 13 -33.35 -20.59 -26.49
N SER A 14 -32.94 -21.40 -25.52
CA SER A 14 -32.40 -20.90 -24.25
C SER A 14 -30.93 -20.55 -24.46
N VAL A 15 -30.60 -19.25 -24.44
CA VAL A 15 -29.21 -18.79 -24.44
C VAL A 15 -28.71 -18.84 -22.99
N VAL A 16 -27.85 -19.80 -22.68
CA VAL A 16 -27.08 -19.82 -21.44
C VAL A 16 -25.86 -18.93 -21.65
N THR A 17 -25.91 -17.69 -21.18
CA THR A 17 -24.72 -16.85 -21.04
C THR A 17 -23.95 -17.32 -19.83
N GLY A 18 -22.97 -18.21 -20.05
CA GLY A 18 -21.94 -18.50 -19.06
C GLY A 18 -21.03 -17.29 -18.93
N ALA A 19 -21.17 -16.53 -17.84
CA ALA A 19 -20.14 -15.62 -17.39
C ALA A 19 -19.02 -16.49 -16.79
N ALA A 20 -18.05 -16.88 -17.62
CA ALA A 20 -16.77 -17.33 -17.12
C ALA A 20 -16.08 -16.11 -16.50
N GLY A 21 -15.98 -16.08 -15.17
CA GLY A 21 -15.12 -15.13 -14.49
C GLY A 21 -13.70 -15.38 -14.96
N ALA A 22 -13.14 -14.45 -15.73
CA ALA A 22 -11.72 -14.43 -16.01
C ALA A 22 -11.02 -14.08 -14.71
N GLU A 23 -10.40 -15.06 -14.05
CA GLU A 23 -9.37 -14.75 -13.07
C GLU A 23 -8.24 -14.04 -13.83
N GLU A 24 -7.98 -12.79 -13.47
CA GLU A 24 -6.84 -12.04 -13.99
C GLU A 24 -5.56 -12.77 -13.55
N GLU A 25 -4.83 -13.36 -14.51
CA GLU A 25 -3.52 -13.95 -14.26
C GLU A 25 -2.56 -12.83 -13.85
N LEU A 26 -2.12 -12.87 -12.59
CA LEU A 26 -1.11 -11.98 -12.05
C LEU A 26 0.27 -12.44 -12.53
N GLY A 27 1.19 -11.50 -12.75
CA GLY A 27 2.56 -11.83 -13.19
C GLY A 27 3.38 -12.58 -12.13
N THR A 28 4.48 -13.22 -12.54
CA THR A 28 5.33 -14.07 -11.69
C THR A 28 5.84 -13.40 -10.40
N ILE A 29 6.13 -12.10 -10.44
CA ILE A 29 6.54 -11.34 -9.24
C ILE A 29 5.40 -11.25 -8.22
N ALA A 30 4.17 -11.06 -8.69
CA ALA A 30 3.00 -11.03 -7.82
C ALA A 30 2.69 -12.41 -7.26
N GLU A 31 2.85 -13.49 -8.04
CA GLU A 31 2.72 -14.87 -7.54
C GLU A 31 3.76 -15.18 -6.46
N LEU A 32 5.01 -14.75 -6.65
CA LEU A 32 6.05 -14.88 -5.63
C LEU A 32 5.64 -14.14 -4.34
N GLU A 33 5.19 -12.89 -4.43
CA GLU A 33 4.73 -12.15 -3.27
C GLU A 33 3.52 -12.81 -2.58
N ILE A 34 2.56 -13.32 -3.35
CA ILE A 34 1.42 -14.08 -2.83
C ILE A 34 1.89 -15.31 -2.03
N TRP A 35 2.94 -16.00 -2.48
CA TRP A 35 3.54 -17.08 -1.69
C TRP A 35 4.09 -16.60 -0.34
N TRP A 36 4.70 -15.42 -0.26
CA TRP A 36 5.10 -14.84 1.03
C TRP A 36 3.89 -14.48 1.90
N HIS A 37 2.79 -14.00 1.30
CA HIS A 37 1.54 -13.78 2.04
C HIS A 37 0.94 -15.08 2.57
N GLN A 38 1.12 -16.21 1.88
CA GLN A 38 0.73 -17.52 2.41
C GLN A 38 1.49 -17.87 3.69
N ARG A 39 2.80 -17.65 3.73
CA ARG A 39 3.59 -17.89 4.95
C ARG A 39 3.15 -16.99 6.10
N LEU A 40 2.84 -15.73 5.82
CA LEU A 40 2.29 -14.82 6.83
C LEU A 40 0.92 -15.31 7.33
N ALA A 41 0.04 -15.79 6.44
CA ALA A 41 -1.26 -16.32 6.82
C ALA A 41 -1.13 -17.55 7.74
N GLU A 42 -0.19 -18.45 7.44
CA GLU A 42 0.14 -19.60 8.29
C GLU A 42 0.58 -19.13 9.69
N ALA A 43 1.54 -18.20 9.78
CA ALA A 43 2.01 -17.65 11.06
C ALA A 43 0.92 -16.93 11.87
N ARG A 44 -0.04 -16.29 11.19
CA ARG A 44 -1.20 -15.66 11.85
C ARG A 44 -2.20 -16.66 12.40
N SER A 45 -2.17 -17.90 11.91
CA SER A 45 -3.04 -18.99 12.34
C SER A 45 -2.44 -19.90 13.42
N GLU A 46 -1.17 -19.68 13.77
CA GLU A 46 -0.50 -20.44 14.83
C GLU A 46 -1.17 -20.22 16.20
N ASP A 47 -1.18 -21.26 17.03
CA ASP A 47 -1.77 -21.18 18.36
C ASP A 47 -1.03 -20.14 19.23
N GLY A 48 -1.79 -19.23 19.83
CA GLY A 48 -1.23 -18.10 20.59
C GLY A 48 -0.67 -16.95 19.74
N ALA A 49 -0.79 -16.98 18.41
CA ALA A 49 -0.45 -15.84 17.56
C ALA A 49 -1.34 -14.64 17.92
N MET A 50 -0.71 -13.54 18.32
CA MET A 50 -1.37 -12.29 18.65
C MET A 50 -0.67 -11.15 17.96
N LEU A 51 -1.46 -10.16 17.53
CA LEU A 51 -0.92 -8.91 17.03
C LEU A 51 -0.20 -8.20 18.19
N ALA A 52 1.08 -7.91 18.01
CA ALA A 52 1.87 -7.14 18.96
C ALA A 52 1.32 -5.70 19.09
N ALA A 53 1.78 -4.97 20.10
CA ALA A 53 1.47 -3.54 20.18
C ALA A 53 2.05 -2.78 18.97
N PHE A 54 1.32 -1.78 18.49
CA PHE A 54 1.79 -0.92 17.40
C PHE A 54 3.04 -0.14 17.79
N THR A 55 3.98 -0.03 16.85
CA THR A 55 5.22 0.75 16.98
C THR A 55 5.54 1.39 15.64
N THR A 56 6.04 2.62 15.62
CA THR A 56 6.47 3.30 14.39
C THR A 56 7.84 3.94 14.62
N ASP A 57 8.69 3.95 13.59
CA ASP A 57 9.94 4.73 13.56
C ASP A 57 9.82 6.01 12.69
N GLY A 58 8.61 6.30 12.20
CA GLY A 58 8.31 7.34 11.21
C GLY A 58 8.48 6.78 9.80
N CYS A 59 9.27 7.46 8.96
CA CYS A 59 9.67 6.89 7.69
C CYS A 59 10.74 5.82 7.95
N SER A 60 10.31 4.56 7.77
CA SER A 60 11.04 3.31 7.95
C SER A 60 12.44 3.28 7.34
N GLY A 61 13.27 2.35 7.80
CA GLY A 61 14.68 2.24 7.38
C GLY A 61 15.58 3.29 8.04
N GLY A 62 15.11 3.91 9.12
CA GLY A 62 15.85 4.95 9.86
C GLY A 62 15.82 6.33 9.21
N MET A 63 15.01 6.55 8.17
CA MET A 63 14.97 7.82 7.43
C MET A 63 14.56 8.99 8.33
N SER A 64 13.52 8.81 9.15
CA SER A 64 13.11 9.84 10.11
C SER A 64 14.16 10.05 11.22
N SER A 65 14.83 9.00 11.66
CA SER A 65 15.91 9.12 12.65
C SER A 65 17.11 9.90 12.10
N VAL A 66 17.51 9.64 10.85
CA VAL A 66 18.57 10.38 10.16
C VAL A 66 18.16 11.85 9.96
N TRP A 67 16.92 12.12 9.56
CA TRP A 67 16.42 13.50 9.44
C TRP A 67 16.52 14.26 10.76
N ARG A 68 15.99 13.69 11.84
CA ARG A 68 16.06 14.28 13.18
C ARG A 68 17.51 14.50 13.63
N ALA A 69 18.42 13.56 13.34
CA ALA A 69 19.83 13.71 13.67
C ALA A 69 20.48 14.88 12.90
N ILE A 70 20.16 15.05 11.62
CA ILE A 70 20.62 16.21 10.82
C ILE A 70 20.05 17.50 11.39
N ALA A 71 18.74 17.57 11.67
CA ALA A 71 18.10 18.74 12.26
C ALA A 71 18.68 19.12 13.63
N GLN A 72 18.99 18.14 14.48
CA GLN A 72 19.63 18.40 15.78
C GLN A 72 21.08 18.90 15.63
N THR A 73 21.79 18.44 14.60
CA THR A 73 23.20 18.80 14.39
C THR A 73 23.36 20.16 13.71
N PHE A 74 22.43 20.53 12.82
CA PHE A 74 22.50 21.73 11.99
C PHE A 74 21.28 22.63 12.23
N PRO A 75 21.37 23.65 13.10
CA PRO A 75 20.25 24.54 13.43
C PRO A 75 19.60 25.19 12.20
N ASP A 76 20.39 25.65 11.22
CA ASP A 76 19.87 26.23 9.97
C ASP A 76 19.03 25.22 9.17
N PHE A 77 19.40 23.93 9.19
CA PHE A 77 18.59 22.90 8.57
C PHE A 77 17.28 22.72 9.32
N ARG A 78 17.28 22.65 10.66
CA ARG A 78 16.04 22.53 11.43
C ARG A 78 15.12 23.74 11.26
N ASP A 79 15.68 24.93 11.25
CA ASP A 79 14.90 26.18 11.13
C ASP A 79 14.27 26.31 9.74
N THR A 80 14.87 25.71 8.71
CA THR A 80 14.32 25.69 7.35
C THR A 80 13.43 24.46 7.11
N GLN A 81 13.93 23.26 7.34
CA GLN A 81 13.27 22.00 6.98
C GLN A 81 12.35 21.43 8.07
N GLY A 82 12.40 21.96 9.29
CA GLY A 82 11.69 21.41 10.43
C GLY A 82 12.39 20.22 11.09
N GLU A 83 11.86 19.79 12.24
CA GLU A 83 12.40 18.67 13.01
C GLU A 83 12.10 17.30 12.39
N THR A 84 11.08 17.22 11.54
CA THR A 84 10.61 16.01 10.84
C THR A 84 10.34 16.32 9.38
N PRO A 85 10.44 15.34 8.46
CA PRO A 85 10.05 15.55 7.07
C PRO A 85 8.56 15.88 6.98
N PRO A 86 8.13 16.71 6.00
CA PRO A 86 6.73 17.14 5.87
C PRO A 86 5.72 16.00 5.74
N TRP A 87 6.15 14.83 5.27
CA TRP A 87 5.33 13.64 5.05
C TRP A 87 5.50 12.54 6.13
N GLU A 88 6.12 12.83 7.28
CA GLU A 88 6.31 11.81 8.33
C GLU A 88 4.98 11.19 8.78
N SER A 89 3.89 11.98 8.84
CA SER A 89 2.55 11.48 9.15
C SER A 89 2.06 10.41 8.16
N CYS A 90 2.31 10.59 6.87
CA CYS A 90 1.97 9.61 5.83
C CYS A 90 2.70 8.27 6.08
N CYS A 91 3.97 8.32 6.50
CA CYS A 91 4.74 7.13 6.86
C CYS A 91 4.14 6.42 8.10
N VAL A 92 3.71 7.18 9.12
CA VAL A 92 3.09 6.61 10.32
C VAL A 92 1.75 5.92 9.99
N GLU A 93 0.94 6.49 9.11
CA GLU A 93 -0.30 5.85 8.65
C GLU A 93 -0.04 4.57 7.85
N HIS A 94 0.99 4.58 7.01
CA HIS A 94 1.45 3.39 6.29
C HIS A 94 1.94 2.29 7.23
N ASP A 95 2.70 2.65 8.28
CA ASP A 95 3.14 1.74 9.32
C ASP A 95 1.96 1.07 10.03
N VAL A 96 0.83 1.76 10.24
CA VAL A 96 -0.38 1.16 10.84
C VAL A 96 -0.93 0.06 9.92
N ALA A 97 -1.01 0.31 8.61
CA ALA A 97 -1.46 -0.70 7.65
C ALA A 97 -0.51 -1.90 7.62
N TYR A 98 0.80 -1.63 7.58
CA TYR A 98 1.86 -2.64 7.59
C TYR A 98 1.92 -3.44 8.89
N HIS A 99 1.60 -2.83 10.03
CA HIS A 99 1.49 -3.51 11.31
C HIS A 99 0.43 -4.60 11.28
N ILE A 100 -0.78 -4.21 10.84
CA ILE A 100 -1.98 -5.06 10.84
C ILE A 100 -1.84 -6.19 9.81
N GLY A 101 -1.27 -5.89 8.64
CA GLY A 101 -1.05 -6.87 7.58
C GLY A 101 -2.34 -7.29 6.85
N GLY A 102 -3.36 -6.41 6.84
CA GLY A 102 -4.66 -6.64 6.20
C GLY A 102 -5.64 -7.45 7.08
N ALA A 103 -6.92 -7.10 7.00
CA ALA A 103 -7.99 -7.76 7.76
C ALA A 103 -8.32 -9.17 7.21
N ASP A 104 -8.38 -9.31 5.88
CA ASP A 104 -8.51 -10.60 5.21
C ASP A 104 -7.14 -11.30 5.18
N VAL A 105 -7.09 -12.50 5.78
CA VAL A 105 -5.85 -13.28 5.92
C VAL A 105 -5.51 -14.10 4.67
N SER A 106 -6.39 -14.13 3.67
CA SER A 106 -6.13 -14.89 2.44
C SER A 106 -4.93 -14.29 1.69
N PRO A 107 -4.06 -15.11 1.06
CA PRO A 107 -2.82 -14.61 0.48
C PRO A 107 -3.02 -13.55 -0.61
N LYS A 108 -4.00 -13.76 -1.49
CA LYS A 108 -4.34 -12.83 -2.57
C LYS A 108 -4.91 -11.52 -2.04
N ALA A 109 -5.76 -11.56 -1.01
CA ALA A 109 -6.26 -10.33 -0.38
C ALA A 109 -5.14 -9.57 0.32
N GLY A 110 -4.20 -10.27 0.97
CA GLY A 110 -3.01 -9.67 1.57
C GLY A 110 -2.16 -8.91 0.55
N TYR A 111 -1.92 -9.50 -0.62
CA TYR A 111 -1.19 -8.85 -1.73
C TYR A 111 -1.85 -7.52 -2.13
N PHE A 112 -3.17 -7.54 -2.38
CA PHE A 112 -3.91 -6.34 -2.78
C PHE A 112 -4.01 -5.32 -1.65
N ALA A 113 -4.13 -5.76 -0.39
CA ALA A 113 -4.14 -4.87 0.77
C ALA A 113 -2.80 -4.14 0.91
N ARG A 114 -1.67 -4.83 0.69
CA ARG A 114 -0.35 -4.21 0.68
C ARG A 114 -0.21 -3.20 -0.46
N LEU A 115 -0.58 -3.60 -1.68
CA LEU A 115 -0.56 -2.70 -2.84
C LEU A 115 -1.41 -1.43 -2.57
N SER A 116 -2.59 -1.59 -1.98
CA SER A 116 -3.45 -0.48 -1.60
C SER A 116 -2.79 0.42 -0.56
N ALA A 117 -2.16 -0.13 0.47
CA ALA A 117 -1.47 0.65 1.49
C ALA A 117 -0.31 1.47 0.89
N ASP A 118 0.47 0.85 0.00
CA ASP A 118 1.59 1.51 -0.69
C ASP A 118 1.11 2.64 -1.61
N GLU A 119 -0.02 2.43 -2.29
CA GLU A 119 -0.67 3.46 -3.11
C GLU A 119 -1.21 4.61 -2.25
N THR A 120 -1.81 4.32 -1.09
CA THR A 120 -2.26 5.34 -0.13
C THR A 120 -1.09 6.17 0.39
N LEU A 121 0.05 5.57 0.70
CA LEU A 121 1.27 6.32 1.07
C LEU A 121 1.68 7.27 -0.06
N ARG A 122 1.72 6.77 -1.30
CA ARG A 122 2.08 7.58 -2.47
C ARG A 122 1.17 8.80 -2.61
N GLN A 123 -0.14 8.59 -2.50
CA GLN A 123 -1.14 9.66 -2.61
C GLN A 123 -1.04 10.65 -1.46
N CYS A 124 -0.91 10.18 -0.22
CA CYS A 124 -0.75 11.05 0.96
C CYS A 124 0.45 11.99 0.79
N VAL A 125 1.61 11.47 0.34
CA VAL A 125 2.79 12.31 0.10
C VAL A 125 2.52 13.37 -0.95
N GLN A 126 1.83 13.05 -2.06
CA GLN A 126 1.47 14.04 -3.07
C GLN A 126 0.50 15.10 -2.54
N GLU A 127 -0.43 14.72 -1.67
CA GLU A 127 -1.40 15.64 -1.04
C GLU A 127 -0.75 16.62 -0.06
N VAL A 128 0.40 16.28 0.54
CA VAL A 128 1.20 17.23 1.35
C VAL A 128 1.60 18.44 0.52
N ALA A 129 2.01 18.26 -0.75
CA ALA A 129 2.36 19.38 -1.63
C ALA A 129 1.19 20.32 -1.92
N GLN A 130 -0.04 19.81 -1.88
CA GLN A 130 -1.24 20.60 -2.12
C GLN A 130 -1.71 21.31 -0.84
N SER A 131 -1.77 20.56 0.27
CA SER A 131 -2.26 21.06 1.56
C SER A 131 -1.28 22.03 2.23
N GLU A 132 0.02 21.80 2.10
CA GLU A 132 1.08 22.65 2.64
C GLU A 132 1.74 23.54 1.58
N GLY A 133 1.22 23.55 0.35
CA GLY A 133 1.85 24.18 -0.81
C GLY A 133 2.27 25.63 -0.59
N ALA A 134 1.46 26.44 0.08
CA ALA A 134 1.83 27.83 0.38
C ALA A 134 3.04 27.94 1.33
N ALA A 135 3.11 27.09 2.35
CA ALA A 135 4.23 27.05 3.27
C ALA A 135 5.51 26.54 2.58
N LEU A 136 5.37 25.49 1.77
CA LEU A 136 6.48 24.90 1.01
C LEU A 136 7.01 25.86 -0.06
N GLN A 137 6.14 26.59 -0.78
CA GLN A 137 6.54 27.63 -1.74
C GLN A 137 7.35 28.74 -1.07
N LEU A 138 6.91 29.21 0.10
CA LEU A 138 7.64 30.22 0.87
C LEU A 138 8.99 29.68 1.38
N LEU A 139 9.01 28.43 1.83
CA LEU A 139 10.21 27.79 2.35
C LEU A 139 11.28 27.59 1.27
N TYR A 140 10.89 27.06 0.10
CA TYR A 140 11.83 26.69 -0.95
C TYR A 140 12.03 27.77 -2.02
N GLY A 141 11.22 28.83 -2.01
CA GLY A 141 11.23 29.87 -3.04
C GLY A 141 10.89 29.34 -4.43
N GLN A 142 10.06 28.28 -4.50
CA GLN A 142 9.68 27.59 -5.73
C GLN A 142 8.20 27.84 -6.06
N SER A 143 7.81 27.59 -7.32
CA SER A 143 6.40 27.61 -7.71
C SER A 143 5.66 26.38 -7.17
N GLN A 144 4.33 26.50 -7.00
CA GLN A 144 3.46 25.36 -6.66
C GLN A 144 3.69 24.16 -7.58
N GLU A 145 3.80 24.39 -8.89
CA GLU A 145 4.05 23.34 -9.89
C GLU A 145 5.38 22.60 -9.66
N THR A 146 6.44 23.34 -9.31
CA THR A 146 7.75 22.72 -9.01
C THR A 146 7.69 21.89 -7.72
N ILE A 147 6.95 22.36 -6.72
CA ILE A 147 6.75 21.66 -5.45
C ILE A 147 5.99 20.35 -5.70
N GLU A 148 4.87 20.41 -6.42
CA GLU A 148 4.06 19.23 -6.78
C GLU A 148 4.88 18.21 -7.58
N THR A 149 5.67 18.66 -8.57
CA THR A 149 6.55 17.78 -9.35
C THR A 149 7.59 17.09 -8.47
N ALA A 150 8.19 17.80 -7.51
CA ALA A 150 9.17 17.23 -6.59
C ALA A 150 8.53 16.17 -5.68
N PHE A 151 7.34 16.45 -5.14
CA PHE A 151 6.62 15.52 -4.27
C PHE A 151 6.06 14.32 -5.04
N GLU A 152 5.62 14.49 -6.29
CA GLU A 152 5.29 13.38 -7.18
C GLU A 152 6.51 12.47 -7.37
N PHE A 153 7.69 13.04 -7.67
CA PHE A 153 8.91 12.26 -7.80
C PHE A 153 9.24 11.50 -6.51
N ILE A 154 9.21 12.17 -5.36
CA ILE A 154 9.48 11.57 -4.04
C ILE A 154 8.51 10.42 -3.75
N SER A 155 7.21 10.67 -3.90
CA SER A 155 6.15 9.68 -3.64
C SER A 155 6.28 8.43 -4.51
N ASN A 156 6.65 8.58 -5.78
CA ASN A 156 6.90 7.46 -6.69
C ASN A 156 8.12 6.64 -6.24
N ARG A 157 9.20 7.30 -5.78
CA ARG A 157 10.37 6.59 -5.22
C ARG A 157 10.04 5.88 -3.92
N MET A 158 9.20 6.48 -3.07
CA MET A 158 8.72 5.82 -1.85
C MET A 158 7.90 4.59 -2.18
N PHE A 159 6.96 4.68 -3.11
CA PHE A 159 6.18 3.54 -3.60
C PHE A 159 7.09 2.40 -4.05
N ASP A 160 8.05 2.67 -4.94
CA ASP A 160 9.00 1.66 -5.43
C ASP A 160 9.78 1.02 -4.26
N ALA A 161 10.25 1.85 -3.31
CA ALA A 161 11.01 1.38 -2.16
C ALA A 161 10.19 0.47 -1.24
N VAL A 162 8.94 0.81 -0.92
CA VAL A 162 8.08 -0.02 -0.05
C VAL A 162 7.57 -1.28 -0.77
N ARG A 163 7.38 -1.23 -2.10
CA ARG A 163 7.07 -2.43 -2.90
C ARG A 163 8.19 -3.45 -2.81
N VAL A 164 9.45 -3.02 -2.88
CA VAL A 164 10.62 -3.90 -2.84
C VAL A 164 11.01 -4.30 -1.40
N GLY A 165 11.10 -3.34 -0.49
CA GLY A 165 11.60 -3.53 0.87
C GLY A 165 10.55 -3.93 1.90
N GLY A 166 9.27 -3.88 1.54
CA GLY A 166 8.15 -4.11 2.46
C GLY A 166 7.53 -5.51 2.41
N ALA A 167 8.13 -6.45 1.67
CA ALA A 167 7.57 -7.80 1.51
C ALA A 167 7.40 -8.52 2.87
N PRO A 168 6.32 -9.32 3.04
CA PRO A 168 6.11 -10.11 4.25
C PRO A 168 7.26 -11.10 4.47
N CYS A 169 7.43 -11.56 5.71
CA CYS A 169 8.47 -12.49 6.18
C CYS A 169 9.94 -12.19 5.82
N SER A 170 10.25 -11.00 5.29
CA SER A 170 11.61 -10.58 4.95
C SER A 170 12.57 -10.44 6.13
N GLY A 171 12.06 -10.51 7.36
CA GLY A 171 12.83 -10.27 8.58
C GLY A 171 13.02 -8.80 8.94
N LEU A 172 12.67 -7.90 8.04
CA LEU A 172 12.76 -6.46 8.28
C LEU A 172 11.74 -6.04 9.34
N PRO A 173 12.09 -5.10 10.24
CA PRO A 173 11.19 -4.69 11.32
C PRO A 173 9.98 -3.90 10.81
N TRP A 174 10.04 -3.39 9.58
CA TRP A 174 8.95 -2.70 8.86
C TRP A 174 8.31 -3.54 7.74
N ARG A 175 8.46 -4.86 7.77
CA ARG A 175 7.84 -5.75 6.76
C ARG A 175 6.31 -5.68 6.82
N TRP A 176 5.63 -6.05 5.74
CA TRP A 176 4.18 -6.28 5.81
C TRP A 176 3.83 -7.33 6.86
N GLY A 177 2.87 -7.00 7.72
CA GLY A 177 2.45 -7.81 8.86
C GLY A 177 3.47 -7.82 10.00
N TYR A 178 4.28 -6.77 10.20
CA TYR A 178 5.33 -6.80 11.21
C TYR A 178 4.83 -6.96 12.66
N GLY A 179 3.55 -6.65 12.91
CA GLY A 179 2.91 -6.90 14.19
C GLY A 179 2.71 -8.37 14.52
N TRP A 180 2.83 -9.26 13.53
CA TRP A 180 2.70 -10.71 13.70
C TRP A 180 4.07 -11.39 13.90
N PRO A 181 4.11 -12.65 14.37
CA PRO A 181 5.33 -13.44 14.40
C PRO A 181 6.07 -13.49 13.05
N GLN A 182 7.37 -13.75 13.10
CA GLN A 182 8.18 -13.94 11.89
C GLN A 182 7.79 -15.25 11.18
N CYS A 183 7.82 -15.25 9.85
CA CYS A 183 7.28 -16.33 9.01
C CYS A 183 8.30 -16.84 7.97
N TRP A 184 9.52 -17.13 8.44
CA TRP A 184 10.62 -17.65 7.61
C TRP A 184 10.26 -18.94 6.87
#